data_AF-A0A849R0V6-F1
#
_entry.id   AF-A0A849R0V6-F1
#
_cell.length_a   1.000
_cell.length_b   1.000
_cell.length_c   1.000
_cell.angle_alpha   90.00
_cell.angle_beta   90.00
_cell.angle_gamma   90.00
#
_symmetry.space_group_name_H-M   'P 1'
#
loop_
_entity.id
_entity.type
_entity.pdbx_description
1 polymer ?
#
loop_
_entity_poly.entity_id
_entity_poly.type
_entity_poly.pdbx_seq_one_letter_code
_entity_poly.pdbx_strand_id
1 'polypeptide(L)' 'MTDGEIEEFKSNLLDVSTIHSGELEAITIAINRGYMFCSKDAKALNYATAHGVEVLYFHTVLKA' A
#
# COMPACT_ATOMS: atom_id res chain seq x y z
N MET A 1 -13.19 0.85 6.67
CA MET A 1 -13.29 0.39 5.27
C MET A 1 -14.75 0.13 4.95
N THR A 2 -15.15 0.28 3.68
CA THR A 2 -16.45 -0.18 3.18
C THR A 2 -16.42 -1.70 2.98
N ASP A 3 -17.59 -2.34 2.84
CA ASP A 3 -17.65 -3.79 2.63
C ASP A 3 -16.90 -4.23 1.35
N GLY A 4 -16.93 -3.41 0.29
CA GLY A 4 -16.17 -3.65 -0.94
C GLY A 4 -14.66 -3.61 -0.72
N GLU A 5 -14.16 -2.62 0.02
CA GLU A 5 -12.74 -2.52 0.38
C GLU A 5 -12.29 -3.73 1.22
N ILE A 6 -13.17 -4.27 2.08
CA ILE A 6 -12.86 -5.43 2.93
C ILE A 6 -12.73 -6.72 2.10
N GLU A 7 -13.62 -6.94 1.13
CA GLU A 7 -13.56 -8.14 0.29
C GLU A 7 -12.34 -8.12 -0.64
N GLU A 8 -11.99 -6.95 -1.20
CA GLU A 8 -10.77 -6.79 -1.99
C GLU A 8 -9.51 -7.05 -1.14
N PHE A 9 -9.46 -6.50 0.08
CA PHE A 9 -8.36 -6.76 1.00
C PHE A 9 -8.20 -8.25 1.31
N LYS A 10 -9.30 -8.96 1.61
CA LYS A 10 -9.27 -10.40 1.87
C LYS A 10 -8.78 -11.20 0.66
N SER A 11 -9.22 -10.84 -0.54
CA SER A 11 -8.75 -11.47 -1.78
C SER A 11 -7.24 -11.30 -1.92
N ASN A 12 -6.75 -10.06 -1.80
CA ASN A 12 -5.34 -9.76 -1.92
C ASN A 12 -4.50 -10.44 -0.83
N LEU A 13 -5.04 -10.63 0.38
CA LEU A 13 -4.33 -11.29 1.48
C LEU A 13 -4.01 -12.77 1.17
N LEU A 14 -4.84 -13.42 0.36
CA LEU A 14 -4.62 -14.81 -0.08
C LEU A 14 -3.55 -14.89 -1.17
N ASP A 15 -3.50 -13.88 -2.05
CA ASP A 15 -2.64 -13.88 -3.23
C ASP A 15 -1.26 -13.25 -2.98
N VAL A 16 -1.17 -12.30 -2.04
CA VAL A 16 0.02 -11.47 -1.80
C VAL A 16 0.64 -11.78 -0.45
N SER A 17 1.49 -12.81 -0.41
CA SER A 17 2.18 -13.25 0.82
C SER A 17 3.45 -12.46 1.16
N THR A 18 3.88 -11.54 0.29
CA THR A 18 5.18 -10.85 0.39
C THR A 18 5.12 -9.46 1.02
N ILE A 19 3.91 -8.96 1.30
CA ILE A 19 3.63 -7.64 1.87
C ILE A 19 2.95 -7.84 3.22
N HIS A 20 3.27 -6.99 4.18
CA HIS A 20 2.64 -7.08 5.49
C HIS A 20 1.14 -6.73 5.39
N SER A 21 0.28 -7.45 6.11
CA SER A 21 -1.18 -7.29 6.02
C SER A 21 -1.65 -5.84 6.25
N GLY A 22 -1.06 -5.15 7.22
CA GLY A 22 -1.38 -3.73 7.48
C GLY A 22 -1.00 -2.78 6.34
N GLU A 23 0.06 -3.08 5.58
CA GLU A 23 0.41 -2.30 4.38
C GLU A 23 -0.54 -2.61 3.23
N LEU A 24 -0.91 -3.89 3.07
CA LEU A 24 -1.87 -4.31 2.05
C LEU A 24 -3.26 -3.68 2.29
N GLU A 25 -3.70 -3.61 3.54
CA GLU A 25 -4.92 -2.90 3.94
C GLU A 25 -4.83 -1.41 3.58
N ALA A 26 -3.74 -0.75 3.95
CA ALA A 26 -3.52 0.67 3.66
C ALA A 26 -3.49 0.96 2.15
N ILE A 27 -2.87 0.09 1.35
CA ILE A 27 -2.84 0.20 -0.11
C ILE A 27 -4.25 0.00 -0.69
N THR A 28 -5.01 -0.98 -0.21
CA THR A 28 -6.38 -1.23 -0.66
C THR A 28 -7.26 0.01 -0.46
N ILE A 29 -7.12 0.68 0.69
CA ILE A 29 -7.81 1.94 0.96
C ILE A 29 -7.33 3.05 0.02
N ALA A 30 -6.02 3.14 -0.23
CA ALA A 30 -5.44 4.18 -1.08
C ALA A 30 -5.92 4.07 -2.54
N ILE A 31 -6.00 2.85 -3.08
CA ILE A 31 -6.56 2.55 -4.41
C ILE A 31 -8.00 3.05 -4.49
N ASN A 32 -8.85 2.59 -3.59
CA ASN A 32 -10.30 2.83 -3.66
C ASN A 32 -10.68 4.30 -3.45
N ARG A 33 -9.85 5.05 -2.71
CA ARG A 33 -10.14 6.45 -2.33
C ARG A 33 -9.32 7.48 -3.08
N GLY A 34 -8.41 7.05 -3.96
CA GLY A 34 -7.49 7.94 -4.67
C GLY A 34 -6.56 8.69 -3.72
N TYR A 35 -6.09 8.04 -2.65
CA TYR A 35 -5.12 8.62 -1.74
C TYR A 35 -3.69 8.26 -2.16
N MET A 36 -2.73 9.08 -1.72
CA MET A 36 -1.31 8.72 -1.80
C MET A 36 -0.94 7.69 -0.72
N PHE A 37 -0.06 6.76 -1.05
CA PHE A 37 0.49 5.78 -0.13
C PHE A 37 1.93 6.10 0.26
N CYS A 38 2.32 5.81 1.51
CA CYS A 38 3.71 5.93 1.94
C CYS A 38 4.07 4.77 2.87
N SER A 39 5.29 4.27 2.73
CA SER A 39 5.86 3.26 3.62
C SER A 39 7.39 3.36 3.60
N LYS A 40 8.04 2.70 4.56
CA LYS A 40 9.48 2.40 4.52
C LYS A 40 9.77 1.07 3.82
N ASP A 41 8.76 0.22 3.61
CA ASP A 41 8.94 -1.04 2.89
C ASP A 41 8.89 -0.79 1.38
N ALA A 42 10.02 -1.07 0.72
CA ALA A 42 10.14 -0.93 -0.74
C ALA A 42 9.18 -1.86 -1.51
N LYS A 43 8.87 -3.06 -0.98
CA LYS A 43 7.93 -3.98 -1.64
C LYS A 43 6.52 -3.44 -1.62
N ALA A 44 6.09 -2.84 -0.52
CA ALA A 44 4.78 -2.20 -0.42
C ALA A 44 4.67 -1.00 -1.38
N LEU A 45 5.71 -0.17 -1.46
CA LEU A 45 5.76 0.96 -2.42
C LEU A 45 5.69 0.49 -3.87
N ASN A 46 6.43 -0.57 -4.21
CA ASN A 46 6.41 -1.15 -5.56
C ASN A 46 5.05 -1.77 -5.90
N TYR A 47 4.40 -2.41 -4.93
CA TYR A 47 3.06 -2.95 -5.13
C TYR A 47 2.02 -1.84 -5.32
N ALA A 48 2.06 -0.79 -4.49
CA ALA A 48 1.16 0.35 -4.62
C ALA A 48 1.29 1.02 -6.00
N THR A 49 2.52 1.28 -6.45
CA THR A 49 2.78 1.85 -7.78
C THR A 49 2.34 0.94 -8.93
N ALA A 50 2.55 -0.38 -8.82
CA ALA A 50 2.06 -1.35 -9.80
C ALA A 50 0.53 -1.37 -9.95
N HIS A 51 -0.20 -0.94 -8.90
CA HIS A 51 -1.66 -0.84 -8.89
C HIS A 51 -2.16 0.60 -9.10
N GLY A 52 -1.31 1.50 -9.60
CA GLY A 52 -1.70 2.86 -9.97
C GLY A 52 -1.88 3.83 -8.80
N VAL A 53 -1.40 3.48 -7.61
CA VAL A 53 -1.42 4.37 -6.44
C VAL A 53 -0.20 5.30 -6.49
N GLU A 54 -0.43 6.60 -6.35
CA GLU A 54 0.65 7.56 -6.16
C GLU A 54 1.36 7.32 -4.83
N VAL A 55 2.70 7.34 -4.84
CA VAL A 55 3.50 7.05 -3.64
C VAL A 55 4.34 8.25 -3.21
N LEU A 56 4.41 8.46 -1.90
CA LEU A 56 5.32 9.41 -1.26
C LEU A 56 6.51 8.66 -0.66
N TYR A 57 7.72 9.01 -1.13
CA TYR A 57 8.96 8.42 -0.63
C TYR A 57 9.53 9.23 0.54
N PHE A 58 9.82 8.55 1.65
CA PHE A 58 10.57 9.13 2.75
C PHE A 58 12.06 9.11 2.46
N HIS A 59 12.69 10.28 2.43
CA HIS A 59 14.13 10.42 2.31
C HIS A 59 14.73 10.93 3.62
N THR A 60 15.70 10.20 4.16
CA THR A 60 16.50 10.68 5.29
C THR A 60 17.61 11.58 4.76
N VAL A 61 17.63 12.85 5.19
CA VAL A 61 18.75 13.76 4.91
C VAL A 61 19.74 13.70 6.07
N LEU A 62 20.95 13.21 5.83
CA LEU A 62 22.04 13.28 6.79
C LEU A 62 22.70 14.65 6.71
N LYS A 63 22.80 15.33 7.86
CA LYS A 63 23.49 16.62 7.98
C LYS A 63 24.88 16.37 8.58
N ALA A 64 25.93 16.86 7.90
CA ALA A 64 27.32 16.77 8.33
C ALA A 64 27.64 17.76 9.46
#